data_AF-A0AAX6HZW1-F1
#
_entry.id   AF-A0AAX6HZW1-F1
#
_cell.length_a   1.000
_cell.length_b   1.000
_cell.length_c   1.000
_cell.angle_alpha   90.00
_cell.angle_beta   90.00
_cell.angle_gamma   90.00
#
_symmetry.space_group_name_H-M   'P 1'
#
loop_
_entity.id
_entity.type
_entity.pdbx_description
1 polymer ?
#
loop_
_entity_poly.entity_id
_entity_poly.type
_entity_poly.pdbx_seq_one_letter_code
_entity_poly.pdbx_strand_id
1 'polypeptide(L)'
;MASSSSTAAMEVEGSGLPKFEPLKAQEMSDGKVQFRKVGVPSHRFSPLKKHWMEIYTPVYDHMKVDIRMNLKARKVELKTRSDTPDVSNLQKCADFVHAFMLGFDIADAVALLRLDDLYVDSFEIKDVKHFAGSIFLEL
;
A
#
# COMPACT_ATOMS: atom_id res chain seq x y z
N MET A 1 8.44 -63.92 -38.79
CA MET A 1 9.59 -64.26 -37.92
C MET A 1 10.62 -63.16 -38.10
N ALA A 2 10.56 -62.10 -37.31
CA ALA A 2 11.06 -61.97 -35.93
C ALA A 2 12.48 -61.38 -35.92
N SER A 3 12.56 -60.13 -35.41
CA SER A 3 13.67 -59.52 -34.67
C SER A 3 14.96 -59.21 -35.45
N SER A 4 15.61 -58.05 -35.34
CA SER A 4 15.96 -57.40 -34.07
C SER A 4 16.31 -55.93 -34.31
N SER A 5 15.48 -55.02 -33.81
CA SER A 5 15.84 -53.61 -33.64
C SER A 5 16.40 -53.42 -32.23
N SER A 6 17.70 -53.15 -32.14
CA SER A 6 18.38 -52.86 -30.88
C SER A 6 17.98 -51.46 -30.40
N THR A 7 17.36 -51.39 -29.23
CA THR A 7 17.01 -50.16 -28.54
C THR A 7 18.25 -49.62 -27.83
N ALA A 8 18.88 -48.58 -28.39
CA ALA A 8 19.83 -47.76 -27.65
C ALA A 8 19.04 -46.73 -26.83
N ALA A 9 18.98 -46.93 -25.51
CA ALA A 9 18.54 -45.91 -24.58
C ALA A 9 19.57 -44.77 -24.60
N MET A 10 19.16 -43.60 -25.09
CA MET A 10 19.93 -42.38 -25.00
C MET A 10 19.41 -41.58 -23.80
N GLU A 11 20.11 -41.70 -22.68
CA GLU A 11 19.96 -40.80 -21.54
C GLU A 11 20.33 -39.39 -22.00
N VAL A 12 19.36 -38.48 -21.98
CA VAL A 12 19.60 -37.04 -22.15
C VAL A 12 19.34 -36.38 -20.80
N GLU A 13 20.39 -36.33 -19.97
CA GLU A 13 20.46 -35.37 -18.87
C GLU A 13 20.53 -33.97 -19.46
N GLY A 14 19.44 -33.21 -19.33
CA GLY A 14 19.36 -31.88 -19.90
C GLY A 14 18.07 -31.17 -19.57
N SER A 15 17.80 -30.92 -18.29
CA SER A 15 16.79 -29.92 -17.90
C SER A 15 17.36 -28.96 -16.86
N GLY A 16 18.37 -28.20 -17.30
CA GLY A 16 18.80 -26.97 -16.63
C GLY A 16 17.75 -25.86 -16.79
N LEU A 17 16.55 -26.07 -16.25
CA LEU A 17 15.60 -24.98 -16.04
C LEU A 17 16.27 -24.04 -15.01
N PRO A 18 16.50 -22.76 -15.35
CA PRO A 18 17.04 -21.82 -14.37
C PRO A 18 16.09 -21.77 -13.18
N LYS A 19 16.58 -22.22 -12.02
CA LYS A 19 15.87 -22.14 -10.75
C LYS A 19 15.97 -20.69 -10.27
N PHE A 20 14.96 -19.89 -10.58
CA PHE A 20 14.85 -18.55 -10.01
C PHE A 20 14.42 -18.68 -8.55
N GLU A 21 15.32 -18.35 -7.63
CA GLU A 21 14.94 -18.19 -6.24
C GLU A 21 14.01 -16.96 -6.11
N PRO A 22 13.01 -17.00 -5.22
CA PRO A 22 12.15 -15.85 -4.99
C PRO A 22 12.99 -14.64 -4.59
N LEU A 23 12.92 -13.57 -5.38
CA LEU A 23 13.61 -12.31 -5.11
C LEU A 23 13.21 -11.81 -3.73
N LYS A 24 14.19 -11.47 -2.90
CA LYS A 24 13.91 -10.78 -1.64
C LYS A 24 13.30 -9.41 -1.99
N ALA A 25 12.42 -8.88 -1.16
CA ALA A 25 11.79 -7.57 -1.39
C ALA A 25 12.80 -6.43 -1.62
N GLN A 26 14.03 -6.57 -1.12
CA GLN A 26 15.15 -5.68 -1.43
C GLN A 26 15.57 -5.69 -2.90
N GLU A 27 15.57 -6.86 -3.55
CA GLU A 27 15.94 -7.03 -4.96
C GLU A 27 14.80 -6.57 -5.89
N MET A 28 13.54 -6.72 -5.47
CA MET A 28 12.38 -6.18 -6.19
C MET A 28 12.39 -4.64 -6.28
N SER A 29 13.07 -3.95 -5.37
CA SER A 29 13.13 -2.48 -5.33
C SER A 29 14.51 -1.92 -5.67
N ASP A 30 15.40 -2.69 -6.32
CA ASP A 30 16.79 -2.26 -6.65
C ASP A 30 17.62 -1.81 -5.41
N GLY A 31 17.20 -2.17 -4.19
CA GLY A 31 17.75 -1.59 -2.96
C GLY A 31 17.49 -0.08 -2.77
N LYS A 32 16.63 0.54 -3.60
CA LYS A 32 16.31 1.96 -3.54
C LYS A 32 15.25 2.23 -2.48
N VAL A 33 15.59 3.12 -1.57
CA VAL A 33 14.65 3.70 -0.59
C VAL A 33 13.55 4.45 -1.33
N GLN A 34 12.29 4.08 -1.09
CA GLN A 34 11.14 4.79 -1.63
C GLN A 34 10.59 5.80 -0.63
N PHE A 35 10.07 6.90 -1.16
CA PHE A 35 9.53 8.00 -0.37
C PHE A 35 8.11 8.31 -0.81
N ARG A 36 7.24 8.59 0.17
CA ARG A 36 5.89 9.09 -0.07
C ARG A 36 5.62 10.29 0.82
N LYS A 37 4.85 11.26 0.31
CA LYS A 37 4.51 12.46 1.07
C LYS A 37 3.01 12.68 1.00
N VAL A 38 2.38 12.84 2.15
CA VAL A 38 0.95 13.13 2.27
C VAL A 38 0.80 14.56 2.80
N GLY A 39 0.02 15.39 2.09
CA GLY A 39 -0.30 16.75 2.52
C GLY A 39 -1.28 16.74 3.68
N VAL A 40 -1.07 17.62 4.67
CA VAL A 40 -1.96 17.75 5.82
C VAL A 40 -2.81 19.02 5.67
N PRO A 41 -4.15 18.90 5.58
CA PRO A 41 -5.04 20.05 5.58
C PRO A 41 -4.93 20.86 6.88
N SER A 42 -5.11 22.18 6.81
CA SER A 42 -4.99 23.08 7.97
C SER A 42 -5.86 22.65 9.16
N HIS A 43 -7.10 22.22 8.89
CA HIS A 43 -8.07 21.83 9.93
C HIS A 43 -7.75 20.47 10.58
N ARG A 44 -6.92 19.62 9.93
CA ARG A 44 -6.49 18.30 10.45
C ARG A 44 -5.18 18.35 11.21
N PHE A 45 -4.49 19.49 11.23
CA PHE A 45 -3.16 19.57 11.85
C PHE A 45 -3.18 19.44 13.38
N SER A 46 -4.18 20.04 14.04
CA SER A 46 -4.39 19.90 15.49
C SER A 46 -4.66 18.46 15.92
N PRO A 47 -5.61 17.73 15.30
CA PRO A 47 -5.86 16.32 15.64
C PRO A 47 -4.68 15.41 15.28
N LEU A 48 -3.95 15.68 14.18
CA LEU A 48 -2.75 14.94 13.82
C LEU A 48 -1.70 14.99 14.93
N LYS A 49 -1.47 16.16 15.53
CA LYS A 49 -0.53 16.30 16.64
C LYS A 49 -0.98 15.57 17.89
N LYS A 50 -2.26 15.66 18.23
CA LYS A 50 -2.84 15.05 19.44
C LYS A 50 -2.72 13.53 19.40
N HIS A 51 -3.01 12.92 18.26
CA HIS A 51 -3.05 11.47 18.10
C HIS A 51 -1.84 10.92 17.35
N TRP A 52 -0.73 11.68 17.29
CA TRP A 52 0.45 11.29 16.52
C TRP A 52 1.00 9.93 16.92
N MET A 53 1.03 9.61 18.22
CA MET A 53 1.56 8.34 18.72
C MET A 53 0.72 7.16 18.25
N GLU A 54 -0.61 7.31 18.22
CA GLU A 54 -1.54 6.27 17.76
C GLU A 54 -1.40 5.99 16.25
N ILE A 55 -0.99 7.00 15.47
CA ILE A 55 -0.67 6.87 14.04
C ILE A 55 0.74 6.30 13.85
N TYR A 56 1.70 6.74 14.66
CA TYR A 56 3.11 6.37 14.57
C TYR A 56 3.32 4.87 14.85
N THR A 57 2.77 4.36 15.96
CA THR A 57 2.97 2.98 16.42
C THR A 57 2.64 1.93 15.34
N PRO A 58 1.44 1.90 14.73
CA PRO A 58 1.14 0.86 13.72
C PRO A 58 1.99 0.98 12.46
N VAL A 59 2.39 2.19 12.07
CA VAL A 59 3.24 2.41 10.87
C VAL A 59 4.69 1.96 11.13
N TYR A 60 5.25 2.35 12.28
CA TYR A 60 6.64 2.05 12.61
C TYR A 60 6.81 0.60 13.08
N ASP A 61 5.97 0.14 14.02
CA ASP A 61 6.16 -1.15 14.66
C ASP A 61 5.66 -2.31 13.80
N HIS A 62 4.50 -2.18 13.16
CA HIS A 62 3.91 -3.28 12.38
C HIS A 62 4.37 -3.26 10.93
N MET A 63 4.32 -2.10 10.26
CA MET A 63 4.63 -2.00 8.84
C MET A 63 6.13 -1.81 8.55
N LYS A 64 6.93 -1.49 9.58
CA LYS A 64 8.37 -1.20 9.49
C LYS A 64 8.68 -0.07 8.50
N VAL A 65 7.84 0.95 8.47
CA VAL A 65 8.01 2.15 7.63
C VAL A 65 8.40 3.31 8.52
N ASP A 66 9.39 4.09 8.09
CA ASP A 66 9.79 5.30 8.79
C ASP A 66 8.78 6.43 8.47
N ILE A 67 8.31 7.11 9.51
CA ILE A 67 7.27 8.13 9.41
C ILE A 67 7.68 9.39 10.18
N ARG A 68 7.58 10.54 9.50
CA ARG A 68 7.96 11.84 10.05
C ARG A 68 6.92 12.90 9.72
N MET A 69 6.53 13.68 10.72
CA MET A 69 5.73 14.88 10.51
C MET A 69 6.64 16.10 10.27
N ASN A 70 6.53 16.72 9.09
CA ASN A 70 7.16 18.01 8.79
C ASN A 70 6.20 19.15 9.14
N LEU A 71 6.46 19.80 10.27
CA LEU A 71 5.64 20.89 10.81
C LEU A 71 5.66 22.15 9.94
N LYS A 72 6.78 22.45 9.25
CA LYS A 72 6.93 23.64 8.40
C LYS A 72 6.20 23.48 7.08
N ALA A 73 6.39 22.33 6.43
CA ALA A 73 5.77 22.02 5.14
C ALA A 73 4.32 21.53 5.28
N ARG A 74 3.86 21.20 6.50
CA ARG A 74 2.57 20.54 6.79
C ARG A 74 2.37 19.28 5.96
N LYS A 75 3.39 18.42 5.97
CA LYS A 75 3.41 17.14 5.26
C LYS A 75 3.82 16.03 6.20
N VAL A 76 3.22 14.86 6.02
CA VAL A 76 3.72 13.60 6.58
C VAL A 76 4.61 12.96 5.53
N GLU A 77 5.84 12.67 5.90
CA GLU A 77 6.84 12.02 5.06
C GLU A 77 6.99 10.57 5.52
N LEU A 78 6.91 9.65 4.55
CA LEU A 78 7.00 8.21 4.74
C LEU A 78 8.17 7.69 3.92
N LYS A 79 8.93 6.76 4.48
CA LYS A 79 10.13 6.20 3.87
C LYS A 79 10.26 4.71 4.18
N THR A 80 10.59 3.90 3.18
CA THR A 80 10.94 2.49 3.42
C THR A 80 12.27 2.35 4.17
N ARG A 81 12.34 1.37 5.07
CA ARG A 81 13.56 0.98 5.78
C ARG A 81 14.10 -0.33 5.20
N SER A 82 15.29 -0.70 5.63
CA SER A 82 15.91 -1.98 5.28
C SER A 82 15.16 -3.19 5.83
N ASP A 83 14.35 -3.00 6.88
CA ASP A 83 13.52 -4.03 7.53
C ASP A 83 12.07 -4.01 7.03
N THR A 84 11.71 -3.15 6.07
CA THR A 84 10.38 -3.18 5.47
C THR A 84 10.23 -4.45 4.64
N PRO A 85 9.25 -5.33 4.95
CA PRO A 85 9.13 -6.62 4.28
C PRO A 85 8.64 -6.47 2.83
N ASP A 86 7.80 -5.47 2.55
CA ASP A 86 7.23 -5.25 1.21
C ASP A 86 7.11 -3.76 0.88
N VAL A 87 7.36 -3.40 -0.38
CA VAL A 87 7.20 -2.01 -0.87
C VAL A 87 5.74 -1.56 -0.79
N SER A 88 4.79 -2.47 -0.96
CA SER A 88 3.35 -2.21 -0.87
C SER A 88 2.94 -1.66 0.50
N ASN A 89 3.70 -1.95 1.56
CA ASN A 89 3.45 -1.40 2.90
C ASN A 89 3.59 0.13 2.92
N LEU A 90 4.47 0.70 2.11
CA LEU A 90 4.60 2.15 1.99
C LEU A 90 3.31 2.77 1.44
N GLN A 91 2.68 2.10 0.46
CA GLN A 91 1.42 2.55 -0.13
C GLN A 91 0.28 2.44 0.88
N LYS A 92 0.13 1.29 1.55
CA LYS A 92 -0.86 1.11 2.62
C LYS A 92 -0.73 2.16 3.73
N CYS A 93 0.51 2.47 4.14
CA CYS A 93 0.76 3.53 5.13
C CYS A 93 0.39 4.92 4.61
N ALA A 94 0.63 5.21 3.33
CA ALA A 94 0.21 6.46 2.72
C ALA A 94 -1.32 6.59 2.70
N ASP A 95 -2.02 5.50 2.35
CA ASP A 95 -3.49 5.46 2.30
C ASP A 95 -4.10 5.55 3.70
N PHE A 96 -3.51 4.89 4.70
CA PHE A 96 -3.86 5.05 6.12
C PHE A 96 -3.78 6.52 6.58
N VAL A 97 -2.65 7.18 6.32
CA VAL A 97 -2.48 8.60 6.68
C VAL A 97 -3.46 9.48 5.90
N HIS A 98 -3.71 9.16 4.62
CA HIS A 98 -4.65 9.89 3.79
C HIS A 98 -6.10 9.75 4.29
N ALA A 99 -6.53 8.55 4.67
CA ALA A 99 -7.84 8.29 5.28
C ALA A 99 -8.02 9.11 6.56
N PHE A 100 -7.00 9.18 7.42
CA PHE A 100 -7.02 10.08 8.57
C PHE A 100 -7.17 11.55 8.16
N MET A 101 -6.55 12.01 7.06
CA MET A 101 -6.75 13.38 6.58
C MET A 101 -8.17 13.64 6.07
N LEU A 102 -8.83 12.62 5.51
CA LEU A 102 -10.23 12.69 5.09
C LEU A 102 -11.22 12.69 6.27
N GLY A 103 -10.75 12.42 7.48
CA GLY A 103 -11.54 12.52 8.71
C GLY A 103 -12.01 11.19 9.27
N PHE A 104 -11.52 10.06 8.74
CA PHE A 104 -11.74 8.75 9.36
C PHE A 104 -11.16 8.69 10.77
N ASP A 105 -11.80 7.89 11.62
CA ASP A 105 -11.24 7.58 12.94
C ASP A 105 -10.00 6.68 12.79
N ILE A 106 -9.11 6.74 13.77
CA ILE A 106 -7.84 6.00 13.74
C ILE A 106 -8.10 4.50 13.78
N ALA A 107 -9.06 4.07 14.59
CA ALA A 107 -9.45 2.66 14.69
C ALA A 107 -9.92 2.09 13.35
N ASP A 108 -10.72 2.86 12.60
CA ASP A 108 -11.22 2.47 11.28
C ASP A 108 -10.09 2.48 10.24
N ALA A 109 -9.26 3.52 10.25
CA ALA A 109 -8.14 3.65 9.33
C ALA A 109 -7.12 2.52 9.53
N VAL A 110 -6.92 2.01 10.74
CA VAL A 110 -6.05 0.85 11.01
C VAL A 110 -6.49 -0.40 10.25
N ALA A 111 -7.77 -0.53 9.88
CA ALA A 111 -8.24 -1.63 9.03
C ALA A 111 -7.54 -1.65 7.67
N LEU A 112 -7.18 -0.49 7.09
CA LEU A 112 -6.44 -0.37 5.83
C LEU A 112 -5.02 -0.95 5.90
N LEU A 113 -4.44 -1.04 7.10
CA LEU A 113 -3.13 -1.67 7.29
C LEU A 113 -3.23 -3.19 7.42
N ARG A 114 -4.42 -3.71 7.77
CA ARG A 114 -4.65 -5.14 8.05
C ARG A 114 -5.30 -5.89 6.89
N LEU A 115 -6.14 -5.20 6.11
CA LEU A 115 -6.94 -5.77 5.04
C LEU A 115 -6.51 -5.17 3.71
N ASP A 116 -6.14 -6.04 2.77
CA ASP A 116 -5.55 -5.63 1.49
C ASP A 116 -6.60 -5.23 0.43
N ASP A 117 -7.85 -5.64 0.65
CA ASP A 117 -8.98 -5.40 -0.25
C ASP A 117 -9.82 -4.18 0.15
N LEU A 118 -9.32 -3.34 1.06
CA LEU A 118 -9.99 -2.12 1.50
C LEU A 118 -9.41 -0.90 0.80
N TYR A 119 -10.27 -0.08 0.20
CA TYR A 119 -9.89 1.12 -0.55
C TYR A 119 -10.64 2.33 -0.04
N VAL A 120 -10.00 3.50 -0.13
CA VAL A 120 -10.61 4.80 0.18
C VAL A 120 -10.65 5.62 -1.09
N ASP A 121 -11.85 6.09 -1.43
CA ASP A 121 -12.09 6.96 -2.57
C ASP A 121 -12.88 8.20 -2.12
N SER A 122 -12.72 9.30 -2.84
CA SER A 122 -13.39 10.57 -2.58
C SER A 122 -13.95 11.13 -3.87
N PHE A 123 -15.24 11.43 -3.87
CA PHE A 123 -15.92 12.07 -5.00
C PHE A 123 -16.51 13.42 -4.58
N GLU A 124 -16.52 14.38 -5.49
CA GLU A 124 -17.29 15.60 -5.27
C GLU A 124 -18.75 15.36 -5.67
N ILE A 125 -19.70 15.99 -4.97
CA ILE A 125 -21.14 15.86 -5.28
C ILE A 125 -21.42 16.25 -6.74
N LYS A 126 -20.59 17.11 -7.33
CA LYS A 126 -20.71 17.56 -8.71
C LYS A 126 -20.40 16.47 -9.75
N ASP A 127 -19.62 15.46 -9.36
CA ASP A 127 -19.25 14.34 -10.21
C ASP A 127 -20.40 13.32 -10.34
N VAL A 128 -21.41 13.44 -9.48
CA VAL A 128 -22.65 12.69 -9.57
C VAL A 128 -23.62 13.46 -10.48
N LYS A 129 -24.18 12.75 -11.47
CA LYS A 129 -25.19 13.30 -12.38
C LYS A 129 -26.32 13.91 -11.54
N HIS A 130 -26.50 15.22 -11.65
CA HIS A 130 -27.53 15.93 -10.90
C HIS A 130 -28.90 15.44 -11.40
N PHE A 131 -29.68 14.76 -10.56
CA PHE A 131 -31.12 14.66 -10.81
C PHE A 131 -31.69 16.08 -10.63
N ALA A 132 -32.06 16.69 -11.75
CA ALA A 132 -32.70 18.00 -11.76
C ALA A 132 -33.92 18.01 -10.83
N GLY A 133 -33.97 19.01 -9.95
CA GLY A 133 -34.98 19.17 -8.91
C GLY A 133 -36.40 19.27 -9.47
N SER A 134 -37.17 18.19 -9.31
CA SER A 134 -38.62 18.16 -9.63
C SER A 134 -39.40 17.21 -8.71
N ILE A 135 -39.05 17.11 -7.43
CA ILE A 135 -39.84 16.34 -6.44
C ILE A 135 -40.25 17.14 -5.19
N PHE A 136 -39.86 18.41 -5.05
CA PHE A 136 -40.18 19.20 -3.84
C PHE A 136 -41.38 20.17 -3.98
N LEU A 137 -42.26 19.99 -4.97
CA LEU A 137 -43.48 20.79 -5.10
C LEU A 137 -44.67 19.92 -5.49
N GLU A 138 -45.05 18.96 -4.65
CA GLU A 138 -46.47 18.53 -4.54
C GLU A 138 -46.70 17.70 -3.27
N LEU A 139 -46.71 18.35 -2.10
CA LEU A 139 -47.43 17.92 -0.89
C LEU A 139 -47.78 19.15 -0.03
#